data_AF-A0A6J6P0Q2-F1
#
_entry.id   AF-A0A6J6P0Q2-F1
#
_cell.length_a   1.000
_cell.length_b   1.000
_cell.length_c   1.000
_cell.angle_alpha   90.00
_cell.angle_beta   90.00
_cell.angle_gamma   90.00
#
_symmetry.space_group_name_H-M   'P 1'
#
loop_
_entity.id
_entity.type
_entity.pdbx_description
1 polymer ?
#
loop_
_entity_poly.entity_id
_entity_poly.type
_entity_poly.pdbx_seq_one_letter_code
_entity_poly.pdbx_strand_id
1 'polypeptide(L)'
;MKAVGETPLQQAIAWAYGSRFGLGGGAYHVGGLAGPSDSVYLGVFRKDILEKLGGFNEKMIRGQDWELNLRIRNSGELVYFDPRLEVTYYPRASLGKLAKQFFDTGAWRAELTRSHIAKANLRYFAPPTAVLSISLGLGLYLLGFGGFLGLIPLSAYTLGLLVAAITAKQLSLSAKLNILIALPTMHFCWGVGFISGLFVKR
;
A
#
# COMPACT_ATOMS: atom_id res chain seq x y z
N MET A 1 -7.51 -11.93 0.15
CA MET A 1 -8.35 -11.17 -0.80
C MET A 1 -7.91 -11.46 -2.22
N LYS A 2 -8.84 -11.47 -3.17
CA LYS A 2 -8.55 -11.61 -4.60
C LYS A 2 -9.04 -10.38 -5.32
N ALA A 3 -8.12 -9.53 -5.75
CA ALA A 3 -8.46 -8.32 -6.47
C ALA A 3 -8.84 -8.64 -7.92
N VAL A 4 -9.99 -8.14 -8.39
CA VAL A 4 -10.51 -8.36 -9.75
C VAL A 4 -10.99 -7.03 -10.32
N GLY A 5 -10.81 -6.80 -11.61
CA GLY A 5 -11.23 -5.57 -12.28
C GLY A 5 -12.05 -5.81 -13.54
N GLU A 6 -13.07 -4.99 -13.74
CA GLU A 6 -13.97 -5.05 -14.90
C GLU A 6 -13.49 -4.14 -16.04
N THR A 7 -12.88 -3.00 -15.70
CA THR A 7 -12.30 -2.05 -16.66
C THR A 7 -10.78 -2.21 -16.77
N PRO A 8 -10.14 -1.76 -17.87
CA PRO A 8 -8.68 -1.79 -17.99
C PRO A 8 -7.95 -1.10 -16.83
N LEU A 9 -8.51 0.01 -16.32
CA LEU A 9 -7.99 0.71 -15.15
C LEU A 9 -8.10 -0.17 -13.89
N GLN A 10 -9.27 -0.74 -13.62
CA GLN A 10 -9.44 -1.62 -12.46
C GLN A 10 -8.58 -2.88 -12.55
N GLN A 11 -8.39 -3.45 -13.76
CA GLN A 11 -7.49 -4.59 -13.98
C GLN A 11 -6.04 -4.22 -13.63
N ALA A 12 -5.57 -3.04 -14.05
CA ALA A 12 -4.26 -2.54 -13.68
C ALA A 12 -4.11 -2.35 -12.17
N ILE A 13 -5.12 -1.77 -11.51
CA ILE A 13 -5.12 -1.58 -10.06
C ILE A 13 -5.16 -2.93 -9.33
N ALA A 14 -6.01 -3.87 -9.77
CA ALA A 14 -6.11 -5.20 -9.21
C ALA A 14 -4.78 -5.96 -9.32
N TRP A 15 -4.14 -5.89 -10.49
CA TRP A 15 -2.80 -6.44 -10.69
C TRP A 15 -1.78 -5.78 -9.76
N ALA A 16 -1.82 -4.45 -9.60
CA ALA A 16 -0.92 -3.72 -8.71
C ALA A 16 -1.09 -4.15 -7.24
N TYR A 17 -2.32 -4.42 -6.77
CA TYR A 17 -2.56 -4.98 -5.44
C TYR A 17 -1.91 -6.36 -5.25
N GLY A 18 -1.90 -7.19 -6.30
CA GLY A 18 -1.32 -8.54 -6.31
C GLY A 18 0.14 -8.62 -6.74
N SER A 19 0.82 -7.51 -6.99
CA SER A 19 2.20 -7.51 -7.48
C SER A 19 3.19 -6.93 -6.47
N ARG A 20 4.47 -7.29 -6.62
CA ARG A 20 5.57 -6.69 -5.85
C ARG A 20 5.82 -5.22 -6.22
N PHE A 21 5.28 -4.77 -7.36
CA PHE A 21 5.44 -3.40 -7.86
C PHE A 21 4.43 -2.42 -7.28
N GLY A 22 3.27 -2.87 -6.79
CA GLY A 22 2.39 -2.02 -6.00
C GLY A 22 2.88 -1.87 -4.57
N LEU A 23 1.94 -1.80 -3.62
CA LEU A 23 2.31 -1.77 -2.19
C LEU A 23 2.80 -3.13 -1.65
N GLY A 24 2.78 -4.18 -2.47
CA GLY A 24 3.56 -5.40 -2.32
C GLY A 24 3.44 -6.16 -0.98
N GLY A 25 2.70 -7.27 -1.00
CA GLY A 25 3.17 -8.50 -0.35
C GLY A 25 2.71 -8.77 1.08
N GLY A 26 1.55 -8.26 1.52
CA GLY A 26 0.86 -9.00 2.58
C GLY A 26 0.47 -10.36 2.01
N ALA A 27 0.71 -11.49 2.69
CA ALA A 27 0.35 -12.82 2.15
C ALA A 27 -1.12 -12.86 1.66
N TYR A 28 -1.97 -12.06 2.29
CA TYR A 28 -3.37 -11.83 1.96
C TYR A 28 -3.66 -11.11 0.63
N HIS A 29 -2.68 -10.42 0.01
CA HIS A 29 -2.81 -9.73 -1.27
C HIS A 29 -2.29 -10.54 -2.47
N VAL A 30 -1.26 -11.35 -2.25
CA VAL A 30 -0.54 -12.08 -3.31
C VAL A 30 -0.98 -13.54 -3.42
N GLY A 31 -1.74 -14.05 -2.45
CA GLY A 31 -1.84 -15.49 -2.23
C GLY A 31 -0.53 -16.01 -1.64
N GLY A 32 -0.61 -17.07 -0.85
CA GLY A 32 0.55 -17.59 -0.14
C GLY A 32 0.21 -18.80 0.70
N LEU A 33 1.22 -19.38 1.33
CA LEU A 33 1.03 -20.47 2.28
C LEU A 33 0.31 -19.95 3.53
N ALA A 34 -0.56 -20.79 4.08
CA ALA A 34 -1.20 -20.50 5.35
C ALA A 34 -0.13 -20.31 6.43
N GLY A 35 -0.30 -19.32 7.31
CA GLY A 35 0.70 -19.07 8.34
C GLY A 35 0.52 -17.78 9.15
N PRO A 36 1.35 -17.57 10.18
CA PRO A 36 1.43 -16.32 10.92
C PRO A 36 1.62 -15.11 10.00
N SER A 37 0.90 -14.02 10.26
CA SER A 37 0.99 -12.77 9.48
C SER A 37 0.89 -11.54 10.38
N ASP A 38 1.51 -10.43 9.96
CA ASP A 38 1.41 -9.14 10.67
C ASP A 38 -0.02 -8.56 10.65
N SER A 39 -0.77 -8.90 9.60
CA SER A 39 -2.14 -8.45 9.34
C SER A 39 -2.81 -9.39 8.35
N VAL A 40 -4.13 -9.38 8.35
CA VAL A 40 -4.98 -10.00 7.32
C VAL A 40 -5.99 -8.97 6.80
N TYR A 41 -6.50 -9.17 5.58
CA TYR A 41 -7.60 -8.36 5.04
C TYR A 41 -8.92 -9.04 5.36
N LEU A 42 -9.76 -8.37 6.15
CA LEU A 42 -10.91 -8.96 6.81
C LEU A 42 -10.49 -10.16 7.68
N GLY A 43 -11.43 -10.76 8.40
CA GLY A 43 -11.12 -11.92 9.20
C GLY A 43 -12.29 -12.46 9.98
N VAL A 44 -12.11 -13.66 10.49
CA VAL A 44 -12.93 -14.25 11.53
C VAL A 44 -12.16 -14.10 12.83
N PHE A 45 -12.79 -13.50 13.83
CA PHE A 45 -12.16 -13.21 15.11
C PHE A 45 -12.77 -14.10 16.19
N ARG A 46 -11.92 -14.57 17.11
CA ARG A 46 -12.42 -15.22 18.34
C ARG A 46 -13.04 -14.14 19.23
N LYS A 47 -14.28 -14.38 19.66
CA LYS A 47 -15.06 -13.41 20.44
C LYS A 47 -14.36 -13.00 21.75
N ASP A 48 -13.83 -13.98 22.47
CA ASP A 48 -13.10 -13.78 23.73
C ASP A 48 -11.87 -12.87 23.56
N ILE A 49 -11.15 -12.99 22.45
CA ILE A 49 -10.02 -12.11 22.12
C ILE A 49 -10.49 -10.68 21.85
N LEU A 50 -11.59 -10.49 21.11
CA LEU A 50 -12.14 -9.16 20.87
C LEU A 50 -12.60 -8.49 22.16
N GLU A 51 -13.32 -9.22 23.02
CA GLU A 51 -13.79 -8.69 24.31
C GLU A 51 -12.62 -8.34 25.23
N LYS A 52 -11.61 -9.22 25.33
CA LYS A 52 -10.39 -8.98 26.10
C LYS A 52 -9.65 -7.72 25.66
N LEU A 53 -9.63 -7.43 24.36
CA LEU A 53 -8.90 -6.30 23.79
C LEU A 53 -9.77 -5.04 23.64
N GLY A 54 -11.06 -5.09 23.96
CA GLY A 54 -11.98 -3.95 23.83
C GLY A 54 -12.39 -3.62 22.38
N GLY A 55 -12.39 -4.62 21.49
CA GLY A 55 -12.87 -4.47 20.10
C GLY A 55 -12.01 -3.54 19.23
N PHE A 56 -12.63 -2.92 18.23
CA PHE A 56 -11.99 -1.94 17.35
C PHE A 56 -11.88 -0.58 18.04
N ASN A 57 -10.78 0.14 17.82
CA ASN A 57 -10.61 1.48 18.33
C ASN A 57 -11.50 2.48 17.55
N GLU A 58 -12.58 2.95 18.17
CA GLU A 58 -13.55 3.87 17.56
C GLU A 58 -12.97 5.24 17.21
N LYS A 59 -11.85 5.64 17.82
CA LYS A 59 -11.16 6.89 17.49
C LYS A 59 -10.46 6.83 16.14
N MET A 60 -10.22 5.63 15.61
CA MET A 60 -9.57 5.45 14.31
C MET A 60 -10.59 5.48 13.19
N ILE A 61 -10.41 6.38 12.23
CA ILE A 61 -11.29 6.45 11.04
C ILE A 61 -10.81 5.47 9.96
N ARG A 62 -9.52 5.12 9.93
CA ARG A 62 -8.95 4.09 9.03
C ARG A 62 -7.81 3.34 9.69
N GLY A 63 -7.59 2.10 9.24
CA GLY A 63 -6.53 1.23 9.79
C GLY A 63 -6.90 0.57 11.11
N GLN A 64 -8.20 0.54 11.45
CA GLN A 64 -8.73 -0.13 12.64
C GLN A 64 -8.35 -1.63 12.66
N ASP A 65 -8.34 -2.26 11.49
CA ASP A 65 -7.90 -3.63 11.28
C ASP A 65 -6.41 -3.79 11.61
N TRP A 66 -5.54 -2.91 11.11
CA TRP A 66 -4.11 -2.93 11.41
C TRP A 66 -3.82 -2.72 12.88
N GLU A 67 -4.52 -1.80 13.52
CA GLU A 67 -4.35 -1.51 14.94
C GLU A 67 -4.80 -2.68 15.81
N LEU A 68 -5.97 -3.28 15.51
CA LEU A 68 -6.43 -4.46 16.21
C LEU A 68 -5.48 -5.66 16.01
N ASN A 69 -5.01 -5.92 14.79
CA ASN A 69 -4.03 -6.99 14.53
C ASN A 69 -2.71 -6.75 15.28
N LEU A 70 -2.28 -5.49 15.42
CA LEU A 70 -1.12 -5.15 16.24
C LEU A 70 -1.36 -5.44 17.73
N ARG A 71 -2.53 -5.06 18.28
CA ARG A 71 -2.89 -5.36 19.67
C ARG A 71 -2.99 -6.86 19.94
N ILE A 72 -3.60 -7.64 19.04
CA ILE A 72 -3.66 -9.10 19.11
C ILE A 72 -2.25 -9.69 19.21
N ARG A 73 -1.33 -9.28 18.31
CA ARG A 73 0.06 -9.77 18.36
C ARG A 73 0.81 -9.33 19.62
N ASN A 74 0.59 -8.10 20.07
CA ASN A 74 1.22 -7.59 21.30
C ASN A 74 0.70 -8.28 22.57
N SER A 75 -0.50 -8.87 22.55
CA SER A 75 -1.03 -9.67 23.66
C SER A 75 -0.55 -11.13 23.67
N GLY A 76 0.39 -11.49 22.78
CA GLY A 76 0.89 -12.86 22.63
C GLY A 76 -0.01 -13.78 21.79
N GLU A 77 -1.07 -13.26 21.20
CA GLU A 77 -1.99 -14.02 20.35
C GLU A 77 -1.52 -14.05 18.90
N LEU A 78 -2.06 -14.99 18.12
CA LEU A 78 -1.67 -15.19 16.73
C LEU A 78 -2.66 -14.57 15.75
N VAL A 79 -2.13 -13.82 14.79
CA VAL A 79 -2.85 -13.48 13.55
C VAL A 79 -2.43 -14.48 12.48
N TYR A 80 -3.39 -15.22 11.93
CA TYR A 80 -3.14 -16.29 10.98
C TYR A 80 -3.79 -16.01 9.63
N PHE A 81 -3.00 -16.08 8.57
CA PHE A 81 -3.48 -16.00 7.19
C PHE A 81 -3.90 -17.40 6.72
N ASP A 82 -5.15 -17.54 6.26
CA ASP A 82 -5.66 -18.74 5.61
C ASP A 82 -6.04 -18.40 4.15
N PRO A 83 -5.34 -18.96 3.14
CA PRO A 83 -5.62 -18.67 1.73
C PRO A 83 -6.98 -19.21 1.26
N ARG A 84 -7.64 -20.09 2.03
CA ARG A 84 -9.00 -20.58 1.71
C ARG A 84 -10.08 -19.55 2.00
N LEU A 85 -9.80 -18.58 2.88
CA LEU A 85 -10.69 -17.46 3.18
C LEU A 85 -10.55 -16.38 2.11
N GLU A 86 -11.13 -16.63 0.94
CA GLU A 86 -11.09 -15.72 -0.19
C GLU A 86 -12.29 -14.76 -0.20
N VAL A 87 -12.00 -13.48 -0.46
CA VAL A 87 -13.00 -12.44 -0.72
C VAL A 87 -12.59 -11.71 -1.99
N THR A 88 -13.51 -11.64 -2.96
CA THR A 88 -13.32 -10.87 -4.18
C THR A 88 -13.38 -9.38 -3.88
N TYR A 89 -12.34 -8.66 -4.27
CA TYR A 89 -12.22 -7.22 -4.08
C TYR A 89 -12.22 -6.50 -5.42
N TYR A 90 -13.13 -5.53 -5.59
CA TYR A 90 -13.18 -4.68 -6.77
C TYR A 90 -12.54 -3.32 -6.45
N PRO A 91 -11.41 -2.96 -7.08
CA PRO A 91 -10.74 -1.69 -6.84
C PRO A 91 -11.54 -0.52 -7.41
N ARG A 92 -11.15 0.69 -7.02
CA ARG A 92 -11.78 1.93 -7.46
C ARG A 92 -11.76 2.05 -8.98
N ALA A 93 -12.91 2.44 -9.55
CA ALA A 93 -13.07 2.64 -10.99
C ALA A 93 -12.58 4.01 -11.50
N SER A 94 -12.07 4.89 -10.62
CA SER A 94 -11.51 6.19 -11.03
C SER A 94 -10.23 6.53 -10.29
N LEU A 95 -9.33 7.23 -10.99
CA LEU A 95 -8.05 7.68 -10.43
C LEU A 95 -8.25 8.63 -9.25
N GLY A 96 -9.21 9.55 -9.29
CA GLY A 96 -9.47 10.45 -8.16
C GLY A 96 -9.89 9.71 -6.88
N LYS A 97 -10.74 8.68 -7.01
CA LYS A 97 -11.13 7.83 -5.87
C LYS A 97 -9.97 6.97 -5.37
N LEU A 98 -9.12 6.49 -6.28
CA LEU A 98 -7.88 5.75 -5.94
C LEU A 98 -6.89 6.65 -5.21
N ALA A 99 -6.64 7.86 -5.73
CA ALA A 99 -5.76 8.86 -5.14
C ALA A 99 -6.19 9.19 -3.71
N LYS A 100 -7.48 9.51 -3.51
CA LYS A 100 -8.03 9.74 -2.16
C LYS A 100 -7.85 8.52 -1.25
N GLN A 101 -8.14 7.32 -1.75
CA GLN A 101 -7.96 6.08 -0.97
C GLN A 101 -6.52 5.93 -0.49
N PHE A 102 -5.54 6.06 -1.39
CA PHE A 102 -4.12 5.85 -1.06
C PHE A 102 -3.56 6.97 -0.20
N PHE A 103 -3.97 8.23 -0.44
CA PHE A 103 -3.63 9.35 0.44
C PHE A 103 -4.14 9.15 1.86
N ASP A 104 -5.43 8.88 2.03
CA ASP A 104 -6.01 8.69 3.35
C ASP A 104 -5.37 7.47 4.04
N THR A 105 -5.13 6.38 3.31
CA THR A 105 -4.50 5.17 3.85
C THR A 105 -3.06 5.43 4.29
N GLY A 106 -2.28 6.16 3.49
CA GLY A 106 -0.92 6.56 3.84
C GLY A 106 -0.89 7.43 5.10
N ALA A 107 -1.78 8.42 5.21
CA ALA A 107 -1.86 9.31 6.35
C ALA A 107 -2.17 8.57 7.66
N TRP A 108 -3.16 7.68 7.66
CA TRP A 108 -3.48 6.86 8.83
C TRP A 108 -2.40 5.83 9.15
N ARG A 109 -1.73 5.30 8.13
CA ARG A 109 -0.57 4.41 8.33
C ARG A 109 0.58 5.15 9.02
N ALA A 110 0.80 6.42 8.72
CA ALA A 110 1.83 7.21 9.40
C ALA A 110 1.53 7.35 10.90
N GLU A 111 0.28 7.64 11.29
CA GLU A 111 -0.14 7.71 12.70
C GLU A 111 0.14 6.39 13.45
N LEU A 112 -0.23 5.25 12.83
CA LEU A 112 0.07 3.92 13.39
C LEU A 112 1.57 3.65 13.52
N THR A 113 2.33 4.03 12.49
CA THR A 113 3.78 3.83 12.43
C THR A 113 4.49 4.70 13.46
N ARG A 114 4.04 5.93 13.67
CA ARG A 114 4.59 6.87 14.67
C ARG A 114 4.54 6.29 16.07
N SER A 115 3.46 5.59 16.41
CA SER A 115 3.29 4.95 17.71
C SER A 115 4.19 3.71 17.92
N HIS A 116 4.69 3.08 16.84
CA HIS A 116 5.43 1.82 16.89
C HIS A 116 6.56 1.73 15.85
N ILE A 117 7.34 2.81 15.68
CA ILE A 117 8.23 2.97 14.52
C ILE A 117 9.28 1.86 14.40
N ALA A 118 9.83 1.40 15.53
CA ALA A 118 10.85 0.37 15.59
C ALA A 118 10.37 -1.01 15.09
N LYS A 119 9.05 -1.25 15.10
CA LYS A 119 8.44 -2.51 14.63
C LYS A 119 7.76 -2.36 13.27
N ALA A 120 7.84 -1.18 12.65
CA ALA A 120 7.14 -0.91 11.40
C ALA A 120 7.82 -1.61 10.22
N ASN A 121 7.01 -2.19 9.34
CA ASN A 121 7.53 -2.84 8.15
C ASN A 121 8.14 -1.80 7.19
N LEU A 122 9.40 -1.99 6.79
CA LEU A 122 10.13 -1.06 5.92
C LEU A 122 9.41 -0.77 4.59
N ARG A 123 8.55 -1.68 4.12
CA ARG A 123 7.77 -1.49 2.90
C ARG A 123 6.88 -0.26 2.92
N TYR A 124 6.39 0.16 4.10
CA TYR A 124 5.52 1.33 4.20
C TYR A 124 6.25 2.65 3.92
N PHE A 125 7.58 2.63 4.04
CA PHE A 125 8.46 3.77 3.79
C PHE A 125 8.95 3.83 2.32
N ALA A 126 8.74 2.79 1.52
CA ALA A 126 9.18 2.80 0.12
C ALA A 126 8.48 3.89 -0.71
N PRO A 127 7.14 4.05 -0.68
CA PRO A 127 6.49 5.15 -1.40
C PRO A 127 6.89 6.57 -0.96
N PRO A 128 6.92 6.93 0.34
CA PRO A 128 7.36 8.27 0.74
C PRO A 128 8.85 8.53 0.41
N THR A 129 9.71 7.52 0.47
CA THR A 129 11.11 7.64 0.03
C THR A 129 11.20 7.93 -1.47
N ALA A 130 10.40 7.24 -2.29
CA ALA A 130 10.34 7.51 -3.73
C ALA A 130 9.87 8.94 -4.02
N VAL A 131 8.82 9.41 -3.34
CA VAL A 131 8.33 10.80 -3.48
C VAL A 131 9.43 11.80 -3.13
N LEU A 132 10.06 11.66 -1.97
CA LEU A 132 11.12 12.59 -1.53
C LEU A 132 12.32 12.56 -2.47
N SER A 133 12.77 11.38 -2.89
CA SER A 133 13.93 11.23 -3.78
C SER A 133 13.69 11.83 -5.16
N ILE A 134 12.50 11.61 -5.73
CA ILE A 134 12.12 12.16 -7.03
C ILE A 134 11.95 13.68 -6.94
N SER A 135 11.25 14.19 -5.92
CA SER A 135 11.06 15.63 -5.74
C SER A 135 12.37 16.36 -5.50
N LEU A 136 13.26 15.82 -4.65
CA LEU A 136 14.57 16.40 -4.39
C LEU A 136 15.47 16.36 -5.64
N GLY A 137 15.55 15.21 -6.31
CA GLY A 137 16.37 15.05 -7.51
C GLY A 137 15.93 16.00 -8.63
N LEU A 138 14.62 16.07 -8.90
CA LEU A 138 14.05 16.98 -9.89
C LEU A 138 14.28 18.45 -9.50
N GLY A 139 14.12 18.80 -8.22
CA GLY A 139 14.40 20.14 -7.73
C GLY A 139 15.87 20.54 -7.96
N LEU A 140 16.82 19.67 -7.63
CA LEU A 140 18.25 19.91 -7.85
C LEU A 140 18.60 20.04 -9.33
N TYR A 141 17.97 19.24 -10.21
CA TYR A 141 18.13 19.36 -11.66
C TYR A 141 17.64 20.72 -12.16
N LEU A 142 16.41 21.11 -11.80
CA LEU A 142 15.79 22.36 -12.25
C LEU A 142 16.51 23.61 -11.74
N LEU A 143 17.09 23.56 -10.54
CA LEU A 143 17.86 24.65 -9.95
C LEU A 143 19.32 24.70 -10.44
N GLY A 144 19.74 23.78 -11.31
CA GLY A 144 21.10 23.72 -11.85
C GLY A 144 22.17 23.17 -10.90
N PHE A 145 21.80 22.73 -9.70
CA PHE A 145 22.73 22.19 -8.70
C PHE A 145 23.05 20.69 -8.90
N GLY A 146 22.16 19.94 -9.55
CA GLY A 146 22.25 18.47 -9.63
C GLY A 146 22.77 17.90 -10.95
N GLY A 147 22.82 18.70 -12.02
CA GLY A 147 23.04 18.20 -13.39
C GLY A 147 22.14 17.00 -13.72
N PHE A 148 22.56 16.15 -14.66
CA PHE A 148 21.78 14.94 -15.01
C PHE A 148 21.64 13.93 -13.86
N LEU A 149 22.45 14.01 -12.80
CA LEU A 149 22.32 13.14 -11.63
C LEU A 149 20.99 13.35 -10.91
N GLY A 150 20.44 14.58 -10.92
CA GLY A 150 19.12 14.87 -10.37
C GLY A 150 17.98 14.09 -11.04
N LEU A 151 18.17 13.61 -12.27
CA LEU A 151 17.17 12.83 -12.99
C LEU A 151 17.20 11.33 -12.64
N ILE A 152 18.26 10.83 -12.00
CA ILE A 152 18.43 9.40 -11.69
C ILE A 152 17.20 8.80 -10.96
N PRO A 153 16.66 9.41 -9.88
CA PRO A 153 15.52 8.84 -9.18
C PRO A 153 14.28 8.72 -10.06
N LEU A 154 14.01 9.75 -10.88
CA LEU A 154 12.88 9.76 -11.81
C LEU A 154 13.06 8.70 -12.91
N SER A 155 14.26 8.62 -13.50
CA SER A 155 14.57 7.63 -14.54
C SER A 155 14.46 6.20 -14.01
N ALA A 156 15.00 5.92 -12.81
CA ALA A 156 14.91 4.62 -12.16
C ALA A 156 13.46 4.23 -11.85
N TYR A 157 12.66 5.18 -11.35
CA TYR A 157 11.24 4.96 -11.09
C TYR A 157 10.47 4.65 -12.38
N THR A 158 10.67 5.46 -13.43
CA THR A 158 10.04 5.25 -14.74
C THR A 158 10.42 3.91 -15.35
N LEU A 159 11.69 3.51 -15.28
CA LEU A 159 12.13 2.18 -15.72
C LEU A 159 11.41 1.07 -14.94
N GLY A 160 11.27 1.22 -13.63
CA GLY A 160 10.50 0.30 -12.79
C GLY A 160 9.04 0.16 -13.22
N LEU A 161 8.38 1.25 -13.61
CA LEU A 161 7.00 1.23 -14.15
C LEU A 161 6.92 0.48 -15.48
N LEU A 162 7.88 0.70 -16.38
CA LEU A 162 7.93 0.02 -17.67
C LEU A 162 8.13 -1.49 -17.48
N VAL A 163 9.06 -1.89 -16.59
CA VAL A 163 9.25 -3.29 -16.21
C VAL A 163 7.97 -3.88 -15.62
N ALA A 164 7.27 -3.16 -14.74
CA ALA A 164 5.99 -3.59 -14.19
C ALA A 164 4.94 -3.85 -15.29
N ALA A 165 4.79 -2.91 -16.24
CA ALA A 165 3.85 -3.04 -17.34
C ALA A 165 4.19 -4.21 -18.29
N ILE A 166 5.47 -4.43 -18.59
CA ILE A 166 5.93 -5.53 -19.46
C ILE A 166 5.73 -6.89 -18.78
N THR A 167 5.99 -6.98 -17.47
CA THR A 167 5.89 -8.23 -16.70
C THR A 167 4.46 -8.62 -16.33
N ALA A 168 3.48 -7.73 -16.50
CA ALA A 168 2.05 -8.00 -16.32
C ALA A 168 1.46 -8.85 -17.47
N LYS A 169 2.01 -10.05 -17.70
CA LYS A 169 1.73 -10.89 -18.89
C LYS A 169 0.25 -11.21 -19.10
N GLN A 170 -0.52 -11.32 -18.03
CA GLN A 170 -1.95 -11.69 -18.06
C GLN A 170 -2.89 -10.53 -18.40
N LEU A 171 -2.38 -9.31 -18.56
CA LEU A 171 -3.19 -8.13 -18.85
C LEU A 171 -3.22 -7.79 -20.35
N SER A 172 -4.35 -7.25 -20.79
CA SER A 172 -4.48 -6.62 -22.11
C SER A 172 -3.55 -5.42 -22.25
N LEU A 173 -3.23 -5.01 -23.48
CA LEU A 173 -2.38 -3.83 -23.71
C LEU A 173 -2.94 -2.56 -23.05
N SER A 174 -4.26 -2.34 -23.13
CA SER A 174 -4.92 -1.22 -22.48
C SER A 174 -4.74 -1.26 -20.96
N ALA A 175 -4.89 -2.43 -20.33
CA ALA A 175 -4.65 -2.58 -18.89
C ALA A 175 -3.17 -2.39 -18.52
N LYS A 176 -2.23 -2.85 -19.35
CA LYS A 176 -0.79 -2.59 -19.15
C LYS A 176 -0.45 -1.10 -19.20
N LEU A 177 -1.02 -0.36 -20.15
CA LEU A 177 -0.85 1.09 -20.21
C LEU A 177 -1.43 1.78 -18.97
N ASN A 178 -2.54 1.26 -18.43
CA ASN A 178 -3.11 1.77 -17.18
C ASN A 178 -2.22 1.50 -15.95
N ILE A 179 -1.29 0.54 -15.97
CA ILE A 179 -0.30 0.36 -14.88
C ILE A 179 0.55 1.63 -14.72
N LEU A 180 0.89 2.28 -15.84
CA LEU A 180 1.74 3.47 -15.87
C LEU A 180 1.10 4.68 -15.19
N ILE A 181 -0.21 4.67 -14.96
CA ILE A 181 -0.93 5.72 -14.21
C ILE A 181 -1.42 5.22 -12.84
N ALA A 182 -1.79 3.94 -12.73
CA ALA A 182 -2.27 3.35 -11.49
C ALA A 182 -1.17 3.28 -10.43
N LEU A 183 0.02 2.76 -10.77
CA LEU A 183 1.13 2.64 -9.82
C LEU A 183 1.63 3.99 -9.31
N PRO A 184 1.88 5.01 -10.17
CA PRO A 184 2.19 6.35 -9.66
C PRO A 184 1.11 6.94 -8.78
N THR A 185 -0.16 6.79 -9.14
CA THR A 185 -1.27 7.26 -8.28
C THR A 185 -1.21 6.60 -6.92
N MET A 186 -1.03 5.28 -6.87
CA MET A 186 -0.91 4.53 -5.61
C MET A 186 0.30 4.98 -4.79
N HIS A 187 1.50 5.01 -5.38
CA HIS A 187 2.74 5.32 -4.69
C HIS A 187 2.83 6.78 -4.24
N PHE A 188 2.53 7.73 -5.12
CA PHE A 188 2.64 9.14 -4.78
C PHE A 188 1.56 9.55 -3.79
N CYS A 189 0.30 9.12 -3.97
CA CYS A 189 -0.74 9.46 -3.01
C CYS A 189 -0.48 8.81 -1.65
N TRP A 190 -0.03 7.55 -1.60
CA TRP A 190 0.41 6.95 -0.34
C TRP A 190 1.57 7.72 0.28
N GLY A 191 2.62 8.01 -0.51
CA GLY A 191 3.83 8.67 -0.01
C GLY A 191 3.55 10.05 0.54
N VAL A 192 2.82 10.88 -0.21
CA VAL A 192 2.41 12.22 0.23
C VAL A 192 1.47 12.13 1.44
N GLY A 193 0.51 11.20 1.43
CA GLY A 193 -0.38 10.96 2.57
C GLY A 193 0.40 10.56 3.83
N PHE A 194 1.34 9.62 3.71
CA PHE A 194 2.18 9.15 4.80
C PHE A 194 3.04 10.29 5.36
N ILE A 195 3.72 11.05 4.50
CA ILE A 195 4.52 12.21 4.93
C ILE A 195 3.62 13.21 5.67
N SER A 196 2.45 13.55 5.12
CA SER A 196 1.49 14.46 5.75
C SER A 196 1.03 13.96 7.12
N GLY A 197 0.73 12.67 7.26
CA GLY A 197 0.29 12.06 8.52
C GLY A 197 1.37 11.99 9.60
N LEU A 198 2.66 12.10 9.27
CA LEU A 198 3.72 12.24 10.29
C LEU A 198 3.67 13.60 11.00
N PHE A 199 3.25 14.64 10.29
CA PHE A 199 3.24 16.02 10.79
C PHE A 199 1.86 16.48 11.28
N VAL A 200 0.77 15.92 10.75
CA VAL A 200 -0.60 16.29 11.09
C VAL A 200 -1.26 15.17 11.89
N LYS A 201 -1.51 15.41 13.18
CA LYS A 201 -2.33 14.50 14.00
C LYS A 201 -3.75 14.48 13.46
N ARG A 202 -4.31 13.28 13.31
CA ARG A 202 -5.67 13.03 12.81
C ARG A 202 -6.54 12.35 13.84
#